data_AF-D2PCC6-F1
#
_entry.id   AF-D2PCC6-F1
#
_cell.length_a   1.000
_cell.length_b   1.000
_cell.length_c   1.000
_cell.angle_alpha   90.00
_cell.angle_beta   90.00
_cell.angle_gamma   90.00
#
_symmetry.space_group_name_H-M   'P 1'
#
loop_
_entity.id
_entity.type
_entity.pdbx_description
1 polymer ?
#
loop_
_entity_poly.entity_id
_entity_poly.type
_entity_poly.pdbx_seq_one_letter_code
_entity_poly.pdbx_strand_id
1 'polypeptide(L)'
;MSAEKISISLPKELYRELEDFITRKGIPDRSKIFQIALRNYLDENREGTEIIYGIINLVYDHEEASEALTEIQHEYKDNIISTLHLHVNERLCIEAIAVKGEKSKLVELNNRLGQIRGILKARLLISFPYEKT
;
A
#
# COMPACT_ATOMS: atom_id res chain seq x y z
N MET A 1 5.28 15.46 -25.53
CA MET A 1 4.28 14.46 -25.13
C MET A 1 2.91 15.09 -25.29
N SER A 2 1.99 14.46 -26.02
CA SER A 2 0.58 14.87 -25.99
C SER A 2 -0.01 14.50 -24.62
N ALA A 3 -0.82 15.39 -24.06
CA ALA A 3 -1.56 15.15 -22.84
C ALA A 3 -3.05 15.23 -23.15
N GLU A 4 -3.80 14.20 -22.78
CA GLU A 4 -5.25 14.18 -22.91
C GLU A 4 -5.91 14.85 -21.70
N LYS A 5 -6.94 15.68 -21.95
CA LYS A 5 -7.69 16.35 -20.89
C LYS A 5 -8.92 15.53 -20.52
N ILE A 6 -9.04 15.19 -19.25
CA ILE A 6 -10.21 14.52 -18.68
C ILE A 6 -10.87 15.42 -17.63
N SER A 7 -12.19 15.37 -17.53
CA SER A 7 -12.95 16.04 -16.47
C SER A 7 -13.41 15.02 -15.44
N ILE A 8 -13.16 15.28 -14.15
CA ILE A 8 -13.51 14.39 -13.05
C ILE A 8 -14.31 15.15 -12.00
N SER A 9 -15.27 14.47 -11.36
CA SER A 9 -16.06 15.01 -10.25
C SER A 9 -15.49 14.50 -8.92
N LEU A 10 -15.32 15.40 -7.95
CA LEU A 10 -14.87 15.06 -6.60
C LEU A 10 -15.93 15.44 -5.55
N PRO A 11 -16.06 14.68 -4.45
CA PRO A 11 -16.77 15.13 -3.27
C PRO A 11 -16.22 16.48 -2.79
N LYS A 12 -17.12 17.38 -2.34
CA LYS A 12 -16.74 18.74 -1.94
C LYS A 12 -15.66 18.77 -0.86
N GLU A 13 -15.74 17.87 0.11
CA GLU A 13 -14.77 17.83 1.21
C GLU A 13 -13.39 17.37 0.73
N LEU A 14 -13.32 16.34 -0.13
CA LEU A 14 -12.05 15.90 -0.73
C LEU A 14 -11.41 16.99 -1.60
N TYR A 15 -12.22 17.77 -2.32
CA TYR A 15 -11.73 18.92 -3.07
C TYR A 15 -11.11 19.97 -2.14
N ARG A 16 -11.76 20.29 -1.01
CA ARG A 16 -11.21 21.24 -0.02
C ARG A 16 -9.89 20.74 0.57
N GLU A 17 -9.81 19.48 0.94
CA GLU A 17 -8.57 18.87 1.45
C GLU A 17 -7.42 18.96 0.42
N LEU A 18 -7.72 18.73 -0.86
CA LEU A 18 -6.74 18.87 -1.94
C LEU A 18 -6.25 20.32 -2.08
N GLU A 19 -7.15 21.30 -2.05
CA GLU A 19 -6.80 22.72 -2.18
C GLU A 19 -5.97 23.21 -0.99
N ASP A 20 -6.32 22.78 0.23
CA ASP A 20 -5.57 23.08 1.44
C ASP A 20 -4.15 22.49 1.36
N PHE A 21 -4.03 21.25 0.88
CA PHE A 21 -2.75 20.58 0.69
C PHE A 21 -1.85 21.32 -0.32
N ILE A 22 -2.41 21.70 -1.47
CA ILE A 22 -1.71 22.45 -2.52
C ILE A 22 -1.20 23.79 -1.98
N THR A 23 -2.07 24.52 -1.27
CA THR A 23 -1.76 25.85 -0.73
C THR A 23 -0.66 25.80 0.32
N ARG A 24 -0.69 24.79 1.22
CA ARG A 24 0.29 24.67 2.31
C ARG A 24 1.66 24.15 1.87
N LYS A 25 1.72 23.26 0.88
CA LYS A 25 2.96 22.60 0.44
C LYS A 25 3.63 23.27 -0.76
N GLY A 26 3.00 24.29 -1.36
CA GLY A 26 3.54 24.99 -2.53
C GLY A 26 3.70 24.10 -3.75
N ILE A 27 2.92 23.01 -3.85
CA ILE A 27 2.96 22.09 -5.00
C ILE A 27 2.11 22.69 -6.11
N PRO A 28 2.67 23.03 -7.28
CA PRO A 28 1.97 23.92 -8.21
C PRO A 28 0.95 23.23 -9.13
N ASP A 29 0.95 21.90 -9.24
CA ASP A 29 0.21 21.21 -10.31
C ASP A 29 -0.71 20.09 -9.80
N ARG A 30 -2.03 20.39 -9.81
CA ARG A 30 -3.11 19.41 -9.58
C ARG A 30 -2.92 18.19 -10.47
N SER A 31 -2.60 18.39 -11.74
CA SER A 31 -2.43 17.31 -12.74
C SER A 31 -1.33 16.35 -12.31
N LYS A 32 -0.23 16.86 -11.75
CA LYS A 32 0.86 16.02 -11.25
C LYS A 32 0.44 15.18 -10.04
N ILE A 33 -0.34 15.75 -9.11
CA ILE A 33 -0.92 15.01 -7.98
C ILE A 33 -1.81 13.88 -8.50
N PHE A 34 -2.73 14.18 -9.43
CA PHE A 34 -3.60 13.18 -10.04
C PHE A 34 -2.82 12.11 -10.82
N GLN A 35 -1.79 12.48 -11.57
CA GLN A 35 -0.94 11.52 -12.29
C GLN A 35 -0.22 10.58 -11.35
N ILE A 36 0.32 11.07 -10.23
CA ILE A 36 0.98 10.23 -9.21
C ILE A 36 -0.05 9.28 -8.58
N ALA A 37 -1.20 9.82 -8.15
CA ALA A 37 -2.26 9.03 -7.55
C ALA A 37 -2.78 7.95 -8.51
N LEU A 38 -3.00 8.30 -9.78
CA LEU A 38 -3.48 7.38 -10.81
C LEU A 38 -2.44 6.31 -11.14
N ARG A 39 -1.15 6.66 -11.27
CA ARG A 39 -0.08 5.67 -11.49
C ARG A 39 0.00 4.68 -10.35
N ASN A 40 0.03 5.16 -9.11
CA ASN A 40 0.05 4.29 -7.93
C ASN A 40 -1.18 3.37 -7.90
N TYR A 41 -2.37 3.91 -8.19
CA TYR A 41 -3.59 3.12 -8.25
C TYR A 41 -3.53 2.05 -9.35
N LEU A 42 -3.08 2.40 -10.56
CA LEU A 42 -2.93 1.44 -11.66
C LEU A 42 -1.87 0.38 -11.36
N ASP A 43 -0.73 0.76 -10.79
CA ASP A 43 0.34 -0.17 -10.44
C ASP A 43 -0.12 -1.16 -9.36
N GLU A 44 -0.84 -0.69 -8.34
CA GLU A 44 -1.45 -1.53 -7.30
C GLU A 44 -2.51 -2.51 -7.86
N ASN A 45 -3.28 -2.10 -8.87
CA ASN A 45 -4.42 -2.88 -9.38
C ASN A 45 -4.15 -3.60 -10.70
N ARG A 46 -2.98 -3.42 -11.33
CA ARG A 46 -2.63 -4.12 -12.56
C ARG A 46 -2.47 -5.61 -12.28
N GLU A 47 -3.23 -6.46 -12.94
CA GLU A 47 -3.02 -7.90 -12.85
C GLU A 47 -1.68 -8.29 -13.47
N GLY A 48 -1.01 -9.27 -12.86
CA GLY A 48 0.33 -9.65 -13.24
C GLY A 48 0.81 -10.90 -12.49
N THR A 49 1.63 -11.70 -13.16
CA THR A 49 2.33 -12.87 -12.58
C THR A 49 3.84 -12.64 -12.50
N GLU A 50 4.30 -11.45 -12.85
CA GLU A 50 5.70 -11.07 -12.71
C GLU A 50 6.14 -11.15 -11.25
N ILE A 51 7.40 -11.52 -11.05
CA ILE A 51 8.03 -11.43 -9.74
C ILE A 51 8.24 -9.95 -9.45
N ILE A 52 7.81 -9.50 -8.28
CA ILE A 52 7.97 -8.11 -7.83
C ILE A 52 8.64 -8.05 -6.46
N TYR A 53 9.16 -6.87 -6.13
CA TYR A 53 9.54 -6.49 -4.78
C TYR A 53 8.60 -5.40 -4.26
N GLY A 54 8.25 -5.48 -2.97
CA GLY A 54 7.38 -4.51 -2.35
C GLY A 54 7.47 -4.48 -0.84
N ILE A 55 6.69 -3.57 -0.25
CA ILE A 55 6.49 -3.44 1.19
C ILE A 55 5.00 -3.54 1.47
N ILE A 56 4.58 -4.43 2.35
CA ILE A 56 3.24 -4.41 2.95
C ILE A 56 3.33 -3.59 4.23
N ASN A 57 2.63 -2.45 4.27
CA ASN A 57 2.52 -1.62 5.46
C ASN A 57 1.23 -1.94 6.21
N LEU A 58 1.37 -2.44 7.43
CA LEU A 58 0.27 -2.77 8.34
C LEU A 58 0.20 -1.78 9.51
N VAL A 59 -1.01 -1.50 9.96
CA VAL A 59 -1.30 -0.84 11.24
C VAL A 59 -2.35 -1.69 11.93
N TYR A 60 -2.12 -2.11 13.18
CA TYR A 60 -2.99 -3.06 13.85
C TYR A 60 -2.97 -2.96 15.37
N ASP A 61 -4.04 -3.45 16.00
CA ASP A 61 -4.11 -3.70 17.44
C ASP A 61 -3.43 -5.04 17.76
N HIS A 62 -2.34 -4.98 18.53
CA HIS A 62 -1.52 -6.14 18.84
C HIS A 62 -2.22 -7.16 19.76
N GLU A 63 -3.24 -6.78 20.53
CA GLU A 63 -4.01 -7.75 21.33
C GLU A 63 -4.96 -8.57 20.44
N GLU A 64 -5.51 -7.94 19.40
CA GLU A 64 -6.50 -8.59 18.53
C GLU A 64 -5.90 -9.36 17.35
N ALA A 65 -4.78 -8.88 16.79
CA ALA A 65 -4.29 -9.38 15.50
C ALA A 65 -3.00 -10.21 15.56
N SER A 66 -2.20 -10.16 16.64
CA SER A 66 -0.82 -10.69 16.62
C SER A 66 -0.70 -12.19 16.30
N GLU A 67 -1.60 -13.01 16.83
CA GLU A 67 -1.56 -14.47 16.61
C GLU A 67 -1.87 -14.82 15.14
N ALA A 68 -3.02 -14.36 14.63
CA ALA A 68 -3.42 -14.57 13.25
C ALA A 68 -2.45 -13.94 12.25
N LEU A 69 -1.85 -12.79 12.60
CA LEU A 69 -0.83 -12.13 11.81
C LEU A 69 0.41 -13.01 11.67
N THR A 70 0.90 -13.56 12.79
CA THR A 70 2.07 -14.44 12.81
C THR A 70 1.81 -15.72 12.02
N GLU A 71 0.62 -16.31 12.14
CA GLU A 71 0.22 -17.50 11.38
C GLU A 71 0.27 -17.25 9.86
N ILE A 72 -0.36 -16.17 9.38
CA ILE A 72 -0.33 -15.82 7.95
C ILE A 72 1.10 -15.50 7.48
N GLN A 73 1.90 -14.79 8.29
CA GLN A 73 3.29 -14.52 7.92
C GLN A 73 4.11 -15.82 7.79
N HIS A 74 3.87 -16.81 8.63
CA HIS A 74 4.54 -18.11 8.56
C HIS A 74 4.12 -18.92 7.32
N GLU A 75 2.84 -18.87 6.92
CA GLU A 75 2.37 -19.48 5.67
C GLU A 75 3.07 -18.89 4.44
N TYR A 76 3.38 -17.59 4.47
CA TYR A 76 4.01 -16.84 3.37
C TYR A 76 5.50 -16.58 3.60
N LYS A 77 6.17 -17.37 4.43
CA LYS A 77 7.60 -17.18 4.76
C LYS A 77 8.54 -17.13 3.55
N ASP A 78 8.18 -17.81 2.46
CA ASP A 78 8.99 -17.82 1.23
C ASP A 78 8.84 -16.52 0.42
N ASN A 79 7.77 -15.75 0.70
CA ASN A 79 7.51 -14.45 0.10
C ASN A 79 7.94 -13.28 0.99
N ILE A 80 8.08 -13.48 2.30
CA ILE A 80 8.46 -12.46 3.26
C ILE A 80 9.98 -12.48 3.44
N ILE A 81 10.64 -11.38 3.07
CA ILE A 81 12.09 -11.21 3.24
C ILE A 81 12.41 -10.83 4.68
N SER A 82 11.67 -9.88 5.24
CA SER A 82 11.88 -9.36 6.59
C SER A 82 10.70 -8.52 7.06
N THR A 83 10.50 -8.45 8.36
CA THR A 83 9.49 -7.58 9.00
C THR A 83 10.17 -6.57 9.91
N LEU A 84 9.83 -5.28 9.76
CA LEU A 84 10.14 -4.23 10.73
C LEU A 84 8.87 -3.95 11.54
N HIS A 85 8.97 -4.03 12.86
CA HIS A 85 7.86 -3.81 13.79
C HIS A 85 8.12 -2.58 14.67
N LEU A 86 7.13 -1.72 14.82
CA LEU A 86 7.18 -0.52 15.65
C LEU A 86 5.99 -0.49 16.62
N HIS A 87 6.27 -0.33 17.90
CA HIS A 87 5.24 -0.03 18.91
C HIS A 87 4.89 1.46 18.85
N VAL A 88 3.63 1.77 18.53
CA VAL A 88 3.12 3.15 18.48
C VAL A 88 2.62 3.58 19.86
N ASN A 89 1.89 2.69 20.54
CA ASN A 89 1.43 2.85 21.91
C ASN A 89 1.12 1.46 22.52
N GLU A 90 0.46 1.44 23.68
CA GLU A 90 0.13 0.20 24.39
C GLU A 90 -0.68 -0.80 23.57
N ARG A 91 -1.46 -0.37 22.55
CA ARG A 91 -2.31 -1.26 21.75
C ARG A 91 -1.88 -1.35 20.30
N LEU A 92 -1.39 -0.27 19.71
CA LEU A 92 -1.15 -0.16 18.27
C LEU A 92 0.29 -0.43 17.89
N CYS A 93 0.44 -1.26 16.87
CA CYS A 93 1.72 -1.53 16.22
C CYS A 93 1.65 -1.19 14.72
N ILE A 94 2.81 -0.87 14.17
CA ILE A 94 3.02 -0.72 12.73
C ILE A 94 4.02 -1.79 12.28
N GLU A 95 3.70 -2.47 11.19
CA GLU A 95 4.65 -3.37 10.53
C GLU A 95 4.92 -2.95 9.09
N ALA A 96 6.20 -2.95 8.72
CA ALA A 96 6.62 -2.89 7.33
C ALA A 96 7.24 -4.25 6.96
N ILE A 97 6.51 -5.01 6.15
CA ILE A 97 6.88 -6.35 5.71
C ILE A 97 7.47 -6.26 4.31
N ALA A 98 8.77 -6.47 4.18
CA ALA A 98 9.43 -6.56 2.89
C ALA A 98 9.09 -7.90 2.22
N VAL A 99 8.62 -7.84 0.97
CA VAL A 99 8.12 -9.00 0.25
C VAL A 99 8.73 -9.15 -1.15
N LYS A 100 8.84 -10.40 -1.60
CA LYS A 100 9.20 -10.79 -2.96
C LYS A 100 8.37 -11.98 -3.41
N GLY A 101 7.87 -11.94 -4.64
CA GLY A 101 7.14 -13.06 -5.21
C GLY A 101 6.30 -12.67 -6.40
N GLU A 102 5.52 -13.62 -6.91
CA GLU A 102 4.51 -13.34 -7.92
C GLU A 102 3.55 -12.28 -7.41
N LYS A 103 3.28 -11.27 -8.24
CA LYS A 103 2.40 -10.15 -7.86
C LYS A 103 1.04 -10.62 -7.35
N SER A 104 0.41 -11.58 -8.03
CA SER A 104 -0.85 -12.20 -7.61
C SER A 104 -0.78 -12.73 -6.16
N LYS A 105 0.31 -13.41 -5.79
CA LYS A 105 0.53 -13.95 -4.45
C LYS A 105 0.75 -12.87 -3.40
N LEU A 106 1.45 -11.78 -3.74
CA LEU A 106 1.66 -10.68 -2.80
C LEU A 106 0.38 -9.86 -2.58
N VAL A 107 -0.45 -9.72 -3.61
CA VAL A 107 -1.80 -9.14 -3.49
C VAL A 107 -2.70 -10.02 -2.63
N GLU A 108 -2.66 -11.35 -2.84
CA GLU A 108 -3.37 -12.32 -2.00
C GLU A 108 -2.95 -12.20 -0.53
N LEU A 109 -1.63 -12.18 -0.26
CA LEU A 109 -1.07 -11.96 1.08
C LEU A 109 -1.57 -10.66 1.70
N ASN A 110 -1.46 -9.53 1.00
CA ASN A 110 -1.94 -8.24 1.51
C ASN A 110 -3.44 -8.26 1.84
N ASN A 111 -4.25 -8.90 1.01
CA ASN A 111 -5.69 -9.01 1.23
C ASN A 111 -6.01 -9.90 2.43
N ARG A 112 -5.34 -11.05 2.57
CA ARG A 112 -5.50 -11.95 3.73
C ARG A 112 -5.10 -11.24 5.02
N LEU A 113 -3.97 -10.54 5.02
CA LEU A 113 -3.54 -9.72 6.16
C LEU A 113 -4.61 -8.67 6.48
N GLY A 114 -5.08 -7.91 5.48
CA GLY A 114 -6.10 -6.87 5.66
C GLY A 114 -7.46 -7.35 6.20
N GLN A 115 -7.76 -8.65 6.10
CA GLN A 115 -8.99 -9.26 6.62
C GLN A 115 -8.89 -9.74 8.07
N ILE A 116 -7.68 -9.75 8.67
CA ILE A 116 -7.50 -10.11 10.07
C ILE A 116 -8.22 -9.08 10.96
N ARG A 117 -8.98 -9.58 11.93
CA ARG A 117 -9.60 -8.73 12.95
C ARG A 117 -8.52 -7.97 13.73
N GLY A 118 -8.70 -6.66 13.90
CA GLY A 118 -7.73 -5.78 14.57
C GLY A 118 -6.75 -5.08 13.63
N ILE A 119 -6.75 -5.42 12.32
CA ILE A 119 -6.02 -4.64 11.32
C ILE A 119 -6.80 -3.37 11.00
N LEU A 120 -6.13 -2.23 11.18
CA LEU A 120 -6.66 -0.90 10.87
C LEU A 120 -6.29 -0.45 9.46
N LYS A 121 -5.15 -0.92 8.95
CA LYS A 121 -4.66 -0.59 7.61
C LYS A 121 -3.76 -1.70 7.09
N ALA A 122 -3.95 -2.09 5.84
CA ALA A 122 -3.03 -2.92 5.08
C ALA A 122 -2.84 -2.33 3.68
N ARG A 123 -1.60 -2.14 3.25
CA ARG A 123 -1.31 -1.64 1.91
C ARG A 123 -0.02 -2.24 1.36
N LEU A 124 -0.11 -2.88 0.21
CA LEU A 124 1.03 -3.29 -0.59
C LEU A 124 1.53 -2.10 -1.42
N LEU A 125 2.79 -1.73 -1.25
CA LEU A 125 3.52 -0.79 -2.07
C LEU A 125 4.48 -1.58 -2.98
N ILE A 126 4.26 -1.51 -4.28
CA ILE A 126 5.11 -2.16 -5.27
C ILE A 126 6.28 -1.24 -5.60
N SER A 127 7.52 -1.72 -5.45
CA SER A 127 8.73 -0.93 -5.69
C SER A 127 9.33 -1.19 -7.06
N PHE A 128 9.49 -2.46 -7.45
CA PHE A 128 10.08 -2.83 -8.74
C PHE A 128 9.46 -4.14 -9.26
N PRO A 129 9.14 -4.23 -10.57
CA PRO A 129 9.11 -5.52 -11.24
C PRO A 129 10.54 -6.08 -11.30
N TYR A 130 10.71 -7.36 -10.99
CA TYR A 130 11.97 -8.07 -11.18
C TYR A 130 12.17 -8.31 -12.67
N GLU A 131 12.84 -7.38 -13.34
CA GLU A 131 13.44 -7.64 -14.65
C GLU A 131 14.73 -8.41 -14.40
N LYS A 132 14.80 -9.67 -14.87
CA LYS A 132 16.06 -10.41 -14.97
C LYS A 132 17.03 -9.56 -15.80
N THR A 133 17.96 -8.89 -15.15
CA THR A 133 19.20 -8.42 -15.78
C THR A 133 20.15 -9.60 -15.92
#